data_AF-A0A8H7Y5S9-F1
#
_entry.id   AF-A0A8H7Y5S9-F1
#
_cell.length_a   1.000
_cell.length_b   1.000
_cell.length_c   1.000
_cell.angle_alpha   90.00
_cell.angle_beta   90.00
_cell.angle_gamma   90.00
#
_symmetry.space_group_name_H-M   'P 1'
#
loop_
_entity.id
_entity.type
_entity.pdbx_description
1 polymer ?
#
loop_
_entity_poly.entity_id
_entity_poly.type
_entity_poly.pdbx_seq_one_letter_code
_entity_poly.pdbx_strand_id
1 'polypeptide(L)'
;MPGKNGETLLKEKVNYGEGYPLTGKKPLEDFLFTLKVSYSSVLTRTSIFATAGNIGNYFLAAAQGFFRSLPSAIFLFSSITNSQANILPVIVTNHTVTIAAELEDGEHLVGQCEISHPMVSPEPAIPQPSDDDAPAPDGIGEYVSPKQNVMFESIGKDKYEPLPSRISRLYYINGYGMEIHPSPNPDFLANIASRDILVYSCGSLWTSIIPCLAMKGVALSIAKSPSIRAKVLLLNGENDRETEGYTAADYIRAIVQTLNNNNHSTPVYGLGGANTTYPTSAFITDLVYLKGTKVPVDVKQITLMGVRCREFDGGSRFDAATVAHAMGEVWAGAS
;
A
#
# COMPACT_ATOMS: atom_id res chain seq x y z
N MET A 1 28.52 -46.62 -31.15
CA MET A 1 28.22 -45.19 -31.01
C MET A 1 26.71 -45.00 -30.99
N PRO A 2 26.10 -44.65 -29.84
CA PRO A 2 24.70 -44.27 -29.77
C PRO A 2 24.55 -42.74 -29.81
N GLY A 3 23.40 -42.25 -30.27
CA GLY A 3 22.95 -40.89 -30.02
C GLY A 3 22.29 -40.22 -31.22
N LYS A 4 20.96 -40.14 -31.21
CA LYS A 4 20.26 -38.95 -30.72
C LYS A 4 18.74 -39.19 -30.75
N ASN A 5 18.14 -38.98 -29.58
CA ASN A 5 16.72 -38.97 -29.33
C ASN A 5 16.07 -37.83 -30.13
N GLY A 6 14.95 -38.13 -30.81
CA GLY A 6 14.04 -37.14 -31.34
C GLY A 6 13.17 -36.59 -30.22
N GLU A 7 13.52 -35.42 -29.69
CA GLU A 7 12.61 -34.61 -28.88
C GLU A 7 11.66 -33.86 -29.82
N THR A 8 10.40 -34.29 -29.83
CA THR A 8 9.29 -33.61 -30.47
C THR A 8 9.01 -32.30 -29.72
N LEU A 9 9.57 -31.20 -30.21
CA LEU A 9 9.19 -29.84 -29.81
C LEU A 9 7.74 -29.56 -30.23
N LEU A 10 6.81 -29.69 -29.28
CA LEU A 10 5.45 -29.14 -29.39
C LEU A 10 5.54 -27.62 -29.47
N LYS A 11 5.59 -27.09 -30.69
CA LYS A 11 5.35 -25.66 -30.97
C LYS A 11 3.85 -25.40 -30.93
N GLU A 12 3.32 -25.12 -29.74
CA GLU A 12 1.98 -24.56 -29.62
C GLU A 12 2.02 -23.08 -30.03
N LYS A 13 1.61 -22.78 -31.28
CA LYS A 13 1.32 -21.42 -31.72
C LYS A 13 0.07 -20.93 -30.99
N VAL A 14 0.24 -20.14 -29.94
CA VAL A 14 -0.88 -19.43 -29.31
C VAL A 14 -1.21 -18.21 -30.17
N ASN A 15 -2.36 -18.28 -30.84
CA ASN A 15 -2.89 -17.21 -31.69
C ASN A 15 -3.59 -16.18 -30.80
N TYR A 16 -3.06 -14.96 -30.70
CA TYR A 16 -3.56 -13.91 -29.79
C TYR A 16 -4.86 -13.20 -30.28
N GLY A 17 -5.57 -13.77 -31.26
CA GLY A 17 -6.66 -13.10 -31.97
C GLY A 17 -8.07 -13.68 -31.78
N GLU A 18 -8.24 -14.87 -31.20
CA GLU A 18 -9.56 -15.46 -30.97
C GLU A 18 -9.85 -15.55 -29.48
N GLY A 19 -10.81 -14.75 -29.01
CA GLY A 19 -11.29 -14.80 -27.64
C GLY A 19 -11.93 -16.16 -27.35
N TYR A 20 -11.35 -16.91 -26.41
CA TYR A 20 -12.01 -18.09 -25.87
C TYR A 20 -13.29 -17.63 -25.15
N PRO A 21 -14.49 -18.07 -25.55
CA PRO A 21 -15.70 -17.69 -24.85
C PRO A 21 -15.65 -18.29 -23.45
N LEU A 22 -15.71 -17.45 -22.41
CA LEU A 22 -15.91 -17.91 -21.04
C LEU A 22 -17.30 -18.56 -20.98
N THR A 23 -17.34 -19.89 -21.13
CA THR A 23 -18.61 -20.61 -21.32
C THR A 23 -19.28 -20.96 -19.99
N GLY A 24 -18.60 -20.75 -18.85
CA GLY A 24 -19.11 -21.05 -17.51
C GLY A 24 -19.30 -22.55 -17.22
N LYS A 25 -19.15 -23.40 -18.24
CA LYS A 25 -19.28 -24.87 -18.15
C LYS A 25 -18.00 -25.56 -17.69
N LYS A 26 -16.85 -24.86 -17.72
CA LYS A 26 -15.55 -25.39 -17.29
C LYS A 26 -14.77 -24.34 -16.48
N PRO A 27 -15.14 -24.13 -15.20
CA PRO A 27 -14.62 -23.03 -14.38
C PRO A 27 -13.09 -23.02 -14.23
N LEU A 28 -12.46 -24.20 -14.18
CA LEU A 28 -11.01 -24.33 -14.05
C LEU A 28 -10.26 -23.92 -15.33
N GLU A 29 -10.77 -24.32 -16.50
CA GLU A 29 -10.18 -23.94 -17.79
C GLU A 29 -10.33 -22.42 -18.02
N ASP A 30 -11.50 -21.87 -17.70
CA ASP A 30 -11.79 -20.44 -17.78
C ASP A 30 -10.89 -19.61 -16.84
N PHE A 31 -10.63 -20.10 -15.61
CA PHE A 31 -9.71 -19.47 -14.67
C PHE A 31 -8.25 -19.54 -15.14
N LEU A 32 -7.78 -20.70 -15.60
CA LEU A 32 -6.42 -20.87 -16.13
C LEU A 32 -6.19 -20.01 -17.37
N PHE A 33 -7.20 -19.87 -18.23
CA PHE A 33 -7.16 -18.95 -19.35
C PHE A 33 -7.05 -17.50 -18.88
N THR A 34 -7.85 -17.09 -17.89
CA THR A 34 -7.79 -15.73 -17.31
C THR A 34 -6.43 -15.44 -16.67
N LEU A 35 -5.83 -16.42 -15.98
CA LEU A 35 -4.46 -16.34 -15.46
C LEU A 35 -3.45 -16.15 -16.58
N LYS A 36 -3.53 -16.96 -17.65
CA LYS A 36 -2.65 -16.87 -18.81
C LYS A 36 -2.76 -15.51 -19.50
N VAL A 37 -3.99 -15.01 -19.69
CA VAL A 37 -4.25 -13.68 -20.26
C VAL A 37 -3.72 -12.58 -19.35
N SER A 38 -3.93 -12.66 -18.04
CA SER A 38 -3.41 -11.66 -17.09
C SER A 38 -1.88 -11.61 -17.14
N TYR A 39 -1.23 -12.77 -17.12
CA TYR A 39 0.21 -12.91 -17.25
C TYR A 39 0.72 -12.34 -18.60
N SER A 40 0.08 -12.67 -19.71
CA SER A 40 0.43 -12.19 -21.06
C SER A 40 0.12 -10.70 -21.29
N SER A 41 -0.99 -10.18 -20.75
CA SER A 41 -1.39 -8.78 -20.93
C SER A 41 -0.42 -7.81 -20.26
N VAL A 42 0.15 -8.21 -19.12
CA VAL A 42 1.22 -7.48 -18.44
C VAL A 42 2.54 -7.55 -19.22
N LEU A 43 2.82 -8.67 -19.88
CA LEU A 43 3.98 -8.78 -20.80
C LEU A 43 3.85 -7.89 -22.04
N THR A 44 2.63 -7.51 -22.44
CA THR A 44 2.35 -6.81 -23.71
C THR A 44 2.01 -5.32 -23.55
N ARG A 45 1.36 -4.91 -22.45
CA ARG A 45 1.10 -3.50 -22.12
C ARG A 45 2.28 -2.95 -21.30
N THR A 46 3.19 -2.26 -21.98
CA THR A 46 4.38 -1.57 -21.44
C THR A 46 5.35 -2.50 -20.69
N SER A 47 6.59 -2.60 -21.19
CA SER A 47 7.72 -3.34 -20.60
C SER A 47 8.17 -2.87 -19.19
N ILE A 48 7.31 -2.14 -18.46
CA ILE A 48 7.51 -1.60 -17.12
C ILE A 48 6.83 -2.50 -16.06
N PHE A 49 5.71 -3.17 -16.38
CA PHE A 49 5.03 -4.07 -15.45
C PHE A 49 5.53 -5.52 -15.50
N ALA A 50 6.06 -5.95 -16.66
CA ALA A 50 6.56 -7.30 -16.88
C ALA A 50 7.82 -7.64 -16.04
N THR A 51 8.57 -6.63 -15.61
CA THR A 51 9.83 -6.79 -14.88
C THR A 51 9.70 -6.58 -13.36
N ALA A 52 8.52 -6.20 -12.85
CA ALA A 52 8.34 -5.79 -11.44
C ALA A 52 7.20 -6.49 -10.67
N GLY A 53 6.30 -7.23 -11.32
CA GLY A 53 5.23 -7.95 -10.61
C GLY A 53 5.72 -9.25 -9.96
N ASN A 54 5.47 -9.45 -8.67
CA ASN A 54 5.66 -10.75 -8.05
C ASN A 54 4.54 -11.73 -8.47
N ILE A 55 4.79 -13.04 -8.39
CA ILE A 55 3.83 -14.06 -8.80
C ILE A 55 2.48 -13.95 -8.05
N GLY A 56 2.50 -13.50 -6.80
CA GLY A 56 1.30 -13.28 -5.98
C GLY A 56 0.41 -12.17 -6.53
N ASN A 57 0.99 -11.07 -7.01
CA ASN A 57 0.26 -9.94 -7.59
C ASN A 57 -0.45 -10.35 -8.88
N TYR A 58 0.21 -11.14 -9.74
CA TYR A 58 -0.44 -11.68 -10.94
C TYR A 58 -1.59 -12.62 -10.59
N PHE A 59 -1.39 -13.48 -9.59
CA PHE A 59 -2.44 -14.36 -9.10
C PHE A 59 -3.64 -13.56 -8.60
N LEU A 60 -3.41 -12.56 -7.73
CA LEU A 60 -4.48 -11.75 -7.16
C LEU A 60 -5.22 -10.94 -8.24
N ALA A 61 -4.50 -10.36 -9.21
CA ALA A 61 -5.10 -9.63 -10.32
C ALA A 61 -5.99 -10.55 -11.18
N ALA A 62 -5.49 -11.73 -11.53
CA ALA A 62 -6.26 -12.70 -12.32
C ALA A 62 -7.47 -13.24 -11.56
N ALA A 63 -7.30 -13.60 -10.30
CA ALA A 63 -8.39 -14.09 -9.44
C ALA A 63 -9.44 -12.99 -9.20
N GLN A 64 -9.02 -11.75 -8.96
CA GLN A 64 -9.94 -10.61 -8.80
C GLN A 64 -10.70 -10.34 -10.09
N GLY A 65 -10.04 -10.41 -11.26
CA GLY A 65 -10.70 -10.29 -12.56
C GLY A 65 -11.70 -11.42 -12.84
N PHE A 66 -11.35 -12.66 -12.50
CA PHE A 66 -12.20 -13.84 -12.69
C PHE A 66 -13.44 -13.81 -11.80
N PHE A 67 -13.27 -13.58 -10.49
CA PHE A 67 -14.39 -13.53 -9.54
C PHE A 67 -15.13 -12.19 -9.54
N ARG A 68 -14.56 -11.16 -10.17
CA ARG A 68 -15.00 -9.75 -10.04
C ARG A 68 -15.17 -9.32 -8.57
N SER A 69 -14.30 -9.86 -7.72
CA SER A 69 -14.38 -9.75 -6.27
C SER A 69 -12.99 -9.87 -5.66
N LEU A 70 -12.49 -8.75 -5.11
CA LEU A 70 -11.22 -8.72 -4.37
C LEU A 70 -11.27 -9.62 -3.11
N PRO A 71 -12.33 -9.61 -2.28
CA PRO A 71 -12.43 -10.54 -1.15
C PRO A 71 -12.34 -12.02 -1.56
N SER A 72 -12.97 -12.40 -2.68
CA SER A 72 -12.92 -13.78 -3.17
C SER A 72 -11.52 -14.16 -3.68
N ALA A 73 -10.81 -13.23 -4.31
CA ALA A 73 -9.43 -13.42 -4.74
C ALA A 73 -8.48 -13.63 -3.55
N ILE A 74 -8.63 -12.81 -2.50
CA ILE A 74 -7.87 -12.92 -1.24
C ILE A 74 -8.17 -14.26 -0.56
N PHE A 75 -9.45 -14.65 -0.47
CA PHE A 75 -9.85 -15.94 0.11
C PHE A 75 -9.23 -17.13 -0.61
N LEU A 76 -9.24 -17.12 -1.95
CA LEU A 76 -8.61 -18.18 -2.74
C LEU A 76 -7.10 -18.23 -2.50
N PHE A 77 -6.43 -17.07 -2.51
CA PHE A 77 -5.00 -17.00 -2.24
C PHE A 77 -4.65 -17.53 -0.83
N SER A 78 -5.44 -17.16 0.17
CA SER A 78 -5.30 -17.64 1.56
C SER A 78 -5.47 -19.15 1.65
N SER A 79 -6.45 -19.71 0.93
CA SER A 79 -6.73 -21.14 0.91
C SER A 79 -5.61 -21.95 0.25
N ILE A 80 -5.07 -21.45 -0.88
CA ILE A 80 -3.95 -22.10 -1.58
C ILE A 80 -2.66 -22.05 -0.76
N THR A 81 -2.42 -20.94 -0.07
CA THR A 81 -1.23 -20.76 0.77
C THR A 81 -1.36 -21.36 2.17
N ASN A 82 -2.53 -21.94 2.50
CA ASN A 82 -2.88 -22.44 3.83
C ASN A 82 -2.61 -21.42 4.95
N SER A 83 -2.82 -20.13 4.65
CA SER A 83 -2.63 -19.05 5.61
C SER A 83 -3.72 -19.10 6.68
N GLN A 84 -3.31 -18.95 7.93
CA GLN A 84 -4.21 -18.85 9.09
C GLN A 84 -4.63 -17.40 9.39
N ALA A 85 -4.07 -16.42 8.65
CA ALA A 85 -4.37 -15.01 8.86
C ALA A 85 -5.70 -14.62 8.20
N ASN A 86 -6.52 -13.84 8.92
CA ASN A 86 -7.71 -13.22 8.34
C ASN A 86 -7.31 -11.91 7.63
N ILE A 87 -7.15 -11.98 6.31
CA ILE A 87 -6.72 -10.85 5.48
C ILE A 87 -7.97 -10.17 4.89
N LEU A 88 -8.18 -8.91 5.23
CA LEU A 88 -9.33 -8.14 4.76
C LEU A 88 -8.89 -6.93 3.94
N PRO A 89 -9.47 -6.69 2.76
CA PRO A 89 -9.30 -5.43 2.07
C PRO A 89 -10.00 -4.33 2.87
N VAL A 90 -9.32 -3.20 2.99
CA VAL A 90 -9.79 -2.01 3.72
C VAL A 90 -10.96 -1.35 2.99
N ILE A 91 -10.89 -1.28 1.65
CA ILE A 91 -11.93 -0.77 0.77
C ILE A 91 -12.31 -1.89 -0.21
N VAL A 92 -13.60 -2.12 -0.39
CA VAL A 92 -14.14 -3.06 -1.41
C VAL A 92 -14.91 -2.24 -2.44
N THR A 93 -14.29 -2.03 -3.60
CA THR A 93 -14.90 -1.27 -4.71
C THR A 93 -14.38 -1.79 -6.04
N ASN A 94 -15.20 -1.64 -7.08
CA ASN A 94 -14.82 -1.89 -8.47
C ASN A 94 -14.41 -0.59 -9.19
N HIS A 95 -14.48 0.56 -8.51
CA HIS A 95 -14.08 1.86 -9.05
C HIS A 95 -12.61 2.15 -8.74
N THR A 96 -11.94 2.88 -9.63
CA THR A 96 -10.60 3.39 -9.36
C THR A 96 -10.65 4.41 -8.22
N VAL A 97 -9.91 4.11 -7.16
CA VAL A 97 -9.70 4.96 -5.99
C VAL A 97 -8.20 5.03 -5.77
N THR A 98 -7.67 6.23 -5.57
CA THR A 98 -6.26 6.46 -5.23
C THR A 98 -6.16 7.46 -4.09
N ILE A 99 -5.00 7.50 -3.44
CA ILE A 99 -4.69 8.47 -2.40
C ILE A 99 -4.06 9.73 -3.01
N ALA A 100 -4.28 10.86 -2.36
CA ALA A 100 -3.58 12.11 -2.60
C ALA A 100 -3.19 12.74 -1.26
N ALA A 101 -2.08 13.47 -1.25
CA ALA A 101 -1.57 14.17 -0.09
C ALA A 101 -1.54 15.67 -0.37
N GLU A 102 -1.94 16.47 0.60
CA GLU A 102 -1.72 17.92 0.63
C GLU A 102 -0.51 18.18 1.54
N LEU A 103 0.43 19.00 1.09
CA LEU A 103 1.60 19.41 1.86
C LEU A 103 1.33 20.71 2.63
N GLU A 104 2.14 21.03 3.64
CA GLU A 104 1.97 22.26 4.46
C GLU A 104 2.17 23.56 3.66
N ASP A 105 2.85 23.50 2.51
CA ASP A 105 3.01 24.64 1.59
C ASP A 105 1.86 24.77 0.56
N GLY A 106 0.89 23.85 0.60
CA GLY A 106 -0.26 23.80 -0.30
C GLY A 106 -0.04 23.04 -1.60
N GLU A 107 1.14 22.42 -1.82
CA GLU A 107 1.34 21.49 -2.94
C GLU A 107 0.51 20.21 -2.75
N HIS A 108 0.09 19.60 -3.86
CA HIS A 108 -0.71 18.39 -3.86
C HIS A 108 -0.01 17.28 -4.63
N LEU A 109 0.19 16.13 -3.98
CA LEU A 109 0.79 14.94 -4.58
C LEU A 109 -0.29 13.90 -4.82
N VAL A 110 -0.39 13.38 -6.04
CA VAL A 110 -1.43 12.42 -6.44
C VAL A 110 -0.83 11.05 -6.69
N GLY A 111 -1.34 10.04 -5.99
CA GLY A 111 -0.93 8.66 -6.11
C GLY A 111 0.19 8.28 -5.14
N GLN A 112 0.18 7.02 -4.73
CA GLN A 112 1.15 6.49 -3.77
C GLN A 112 2.60 6.63 -4.26
N CYS A 113 2.85 6.42 -5.56
CA CYS A 113 4.21 6.52 -6.11
C CYS A 113 4.77 7.93 -5.93
N GLU A 114 4.03 8.99 -6.27
CA GLU A 114 4.54 10.36 -6.12
C GLU A 114 4.81 10.75 -4.65
N ILE A 115 4.02 10.20 -3.73
CA ILE A 115 4.16 10.45 -2.29
C ILE A 115 5.41 9.74 -1.74
N SER A 116 5.59 8.45 -2.02
CA SER A 116 6.63 7.63 -1.36
C SER A 116 7.88 7.40 -2.20
N HIS A 117 7.74 7.26 -3.51
CA HIS A 117 8.79 6.79 -4.43
C HIS A 117 8.56 7.38 -5.83
N PRO A 118 8.75 8.70 -6.05
CA PRO A 118 8.50 9.30 -7.35
C PRO A 118 9.44 8.67 -8.38
N MET A 119 8.92 8.42 -9.58
CA MET A 119 9.77 7.96 -10.66
C MET A 119 10.59 9.14 -11.16
N VAL A 120 11.93 9.01 -11.12
CA VAL A 120 12.79 9.96 -11.83
C VAL A 120 12.49 9.80 -13.32
N SER A 121 11.76 10.75 -13.89
CA SER A 121 11.65 10.87 -15.34
C SER A 121 13.02 11.30 -15.85
N PRO A 122 13.69 10.55 -16.74
CA PRO A 122 14.92 11.06 -17.33
C PRO A 122 14.60 12.36 -18.07
N GLU A 123 15.42 13.39 -17.86
CA GLU A 123 15.35 14.62 -18.65
C GLU A 123 15.33 14.26 -20.15
N PRO A 124 14.54 14.96 -20.99
CA PRO A 124 14.57 14.73 -22.42
C PRO A 124 15.98 15.04 -22.93
N ALA A 125 16.78 13.99 -23.17
CA ALA A 125 18.06 14.10 -23.81
C ALA A 125 17.84 14.72 -25.19
N ILE A 126 18.30 15.95 -25.37
CA ILE A 126 18.39 16.60 -26.68
C ILE A 126 19.29 15.69 -27.54
N PRO A 127 18.82 15.14 -28.67
CA PRO A 127 19.67 14.32 -29.52
C PRO A 127 20.85 15.17 -29.99
N GLN A 128 22.06 14.83 -29.58
CA GLN A 128 23.25 15.37 -30.24
C GLN A 128 23.37 14.68 -31.61
N PRO A 129 23.55 15.44 -32.70
CA PRO A 129 23.72 14.85 -34.01
C PRO A 129 25.06 14.10 -34.03
N SER A 130 25.01 12.79 -34.28
CA SER A 130 26.19 12.00 -34.64
C SER A 130 26.46 12.16 -36.14
N ASP A 131 27.70 12.50 -36.50
CA ASP A 131 28.16 12.82 -37.87
C ASP A 131 28.23 11.62 -38.85
N ASP A 132 27.39 10.59 -38.71
CA ASP A 132 27.52 9.32 -39.46
C ASP A 132 26.25 8.88 -40.20
N ASP A 133 25.46 9.81 -40.76
CA ASP A 133 24.35 9.46 -41.67
C ASP A 133 24.64 9.92 -43.11
N ALA A 134 25.07 8.97 -43.94
CA ALA A 134 24.96 9.10 -45.40
C ALA A 134 23.47 9.00 -45.82
N PRO A 135 22.97 9.85 -46.72
CA PRO A 135 21.55 9.89 -47.02
C PRO A 135 21.15 8.73 -47.94
N ALA A 136 20.23 7.88 -47.48
CA ALA A 136 19.46 7.00 -48.36
C ALA A 136 18.24 7.76 -48.92
N PRO A 137 17.91 7.63 -50.22
CA PRO A 137 16.75 8.28 -50.80
C PRO A 137 15.48 7.46 -50.54
N ASP A 138 14.39 8.18 -50.29
CA ASP A 138 12.98 7.76 -50.34
C ASP A 138 12.45 6.80 -49.26
N GLY A 139 11.62 7.35 -48.36
CA GLY A 139 10.54 6.61 -47.70
C GLY A 139 10.45 6.78 -46.18
N ILE A 140 9.55 7.65 -45.72
CA ILE A 140 8.83 7.63 -44.42
C ILE A 140 9.66 7.14 -43.21
N GLY A 141 10.34 8.06 -42.54
CA GLY A 141 11.11 7.79 -41.32
C GLY A 141 10.23 7.36 -40.14
N GLU A 142 10.35 6.10 -39.75
CA GLU A 142 9.81 5.56 -38.50
C GLU A 142 10.75 5.96 -37.36
N TYR A 143 10.30 6.86 -36.48
CA TYR A 143 11.04 7.24 -35.27
C TYR A 143 11.11 6.04 -34.31
N VAL A 144 12.20 5.27 -34.37
CA VAL A 144 12.51 4.26 -33.36
C VAL A 144 13.34 4.92 -32.26
N SER A 145 12.68 5.44 -31.22
CA SER A 145 13.38 5.81 -29.98
C SER A 145 14.00 4.56 -29.35
N PRO A 146 15.28 4.58 -28.92
CA PRO A 146 15.88 3.42 -28.30
C PRO A 146 15.22 3.18 -26.94
N LYS A 147 14.59 2.01 -26.78
CA LYS A 147 14.03 1.53 -25.51
C LYS A 147 15.17 1.20 -24.55
N GLN A 148 15.57 2.17 -23.74
CA GLN A 148 16.40 1.90 -22.57
C GLN A 148 15.51 1.28 -21.49
N ASN A 149 15.81 0.02 -21.14
CA ASN A 149 15.19 -0.69 -20.04
C ASN A 149 15.64 -0.04 -18.72
N VAL A 150 14.74 0.68 -18.06
CA VAL A 150 14.98 1.14 -16.68
C VAL A 150 14.81 -0.07 -15.77
N MET A 151 15.92 -0.55 -15.24
CA MET A 151 15.99 -1.65 -14.29
C MET A 151 15.51 -1.13 -12.94
N PHE A 152 14.49 -1.76 -12.34
CA PHE A 152 14.14 -1.54 -10.93
C PHE A 152 15.19 -2.24 -10.08
N GLU A 153 16.33 -1.60 -9.87
CA GLU A 153 17.06 -1.87 -8.64
C GLU A 153 16.25 -1.26 -7.51
N SER A 154 16.08 -2.02 -6.42
CA SER A 154 15.86 -1.39 -5.12
C SER A 154 17.07 -0.50 -4.88
N ILE A 155 16.99 0.75 -5.33
CA ILE A 155 17.98 1.77 -5.02
C ILE A 155 18.18 1.67 -3.51
N GLY A 156 19.42 1.44 -3.10
CA GLY A 156 19.77 1.19 -1.71
C GLY A 156 19.04 2.17 -0.80
N LYS A 157 18.60 1.70 0.36
CA LYS A 157 17.83 2.42 1.38
C LYS A 157 18.45 3.73 1.90
N ASP A 158 19.49 4.23 1.27
CA ASP A 158 20.37 5.25 1.81
C ASP A 158 20.21 6.65 1.22
N LYS A 159 19.41 6.87 0.15
CA LYS A 159 19.10 8.23 -0.33
C LYS A 159 17.74 8.33 -1.01
N TYR A 160 16.69 8.54 -0.23
CA TYR A 160 15.47 9.15 -0.75
C TYR A 160 15.62 10.68 -0.71
N GLU A 161 15.02 11.39 -1.66
CA GLU A 161 14.85 12.85 -1.54
C GLU A 161 13.63 13.12 -0.66
N PRO A 162 13.77 13.85 0.46
CA PRO A 162 12.64 14.25 1.30
C PRO A 162 11.60 15.03 0.50
N LEU A 163 10.35 15.01 0.98
CA LEU A 163 9.34 15.92 0.46
C LEU A 163 9.75 17.38 0.73
N PRO A 164 9.37 18.33 -0.15
CA PRO A 164 9.70 19.74 0.02
C PRO A 164 9.09 20.33 1.30
N SER A 165 7.97 19.76 1.74
CA SER A 165 7.26 20.12 2.96
C SER A 165 6.55 18.90 3.55
N ARG A 166 6.16 18.98 4.84
CA ARG A 166 5.45 17.89 5.52
C ARG A 166 4.07 17.69 4.90
N ILE A 167 3.57 16.46 4.93
CA ILE A 167 2.19 16.18 4.58
C ILE A 167 1.28 16.74 5.69
N SER A 168 0.33 17.59 5.30
CA SER A 168 -0.67 18.18 6.18
C SER A 168 -1.89 17.27 6.33
N ARG A 169 -2.33 16.65 5.24
CA ARG A 169 -3.40 15.64 5.23
C ARG A 169 -3.31 14.69 4.04
N LEU A 170 -3.93 13.52 4.19
CA LEU A 170 -4.15 12.55 3.12
C LEU A 170 -5.63 12.30 2.93
N TYR A 171 -6.05 12.19 1.67
CA TYR A 171 -7.43 11.97 1.28
C TYR A 171 -7.51 11.06 0.04
N TYR A 172 -8.71 10.56 -0.22
CA TYR A 172 -8.96 9.71 -1.38
C TYR A 172 -9.52 10.52 -2.54
N ILE A 173 -9.14 10.17 -3.76
CA ILE A 173 -9.72 10.71 -4.98
C ILE A 173 -10.22 9.58 -5.89
N ASN A 174 -11.23 9.88 -6.71
CA ASN A 174 -11.70 8.97 -7.75
C ASN A 174 -10.89 9.15 -9.06
N GLY A 175 -11.22 8.35 -10.09
CA GLY A 175 -10.58 8.45 -11.41
C GLY A 175 -10.78 9.78 -12.15
N TYR A 176 -11.62 10.69 -11.65
CA TYR A 176 -11.79 12.04 -12.17
C TYR A 176 -11.00 13.10 -11.40
N GLY A 177 -10.20 12.70 -10.40
CA GLY A 177 -9.42 13.61 -9.55
C GLY A 177 -10.23 14.30 -8.45
N MET A 178 -11.50 13.93 -8.26
CA MET A 178 -12.36 14.52 -7.23
C MET A 178 -12.13 13.83 -5.89
N GLU A 179 -12.01 14.60 -4.81
CA GLU A 179 -11.97 14.09 -3.44
C GLU A 179 -13.25 13.27 -3.13
N ILE A 180 -13.06 12.09 -2.55
CA ILE A 180 -14.10 11.16 -2.16
C ILE A 180 -13.86 10.63 -0.75
N HIS A 181 -14.91 10.10 -0.13
CA HIS A 181 -14.85 9.45 1.17
C HIS A 181 -15.33 8.00 1.04
N PRO A 182 -14.44 7.05 0.70
CA PRO A 182 -14.83 5.65 0.55
C PRO A 182 -15.35 5.11 1.89
N SER A 183 -16.40 4.30 1.81
CA SER A 183 -16.85 3.54 2.98
C SER A 183 -15.92 2.34 3.17
N PRO A 184 -15.42 2.11 4.40
CA PRO A 184 -14.58 0.95 4.68
C PRO A 184 -15.38 -0.35 4.51
N ASN A 185 -14.66 -1.45 4.29
CA ASN A 185 -15.22 -2.79 4.33
C ASN A 185 -15.93 -3.03 5.69
N PRO A 186 -17.22 -3.41 5.71
CA PRO A 186 -17.93 -3.70 6.97
C PRO A 186 -17.24 -4.78 7.82
N ASP A 187 -16.64 -5.80 7.18
CA ASP A 187 -15.92 -6.85 7.90
C ASP A 187 -14.65 -6.32 8.57
N PHE A 188 -14.01 -5.32 7.98
CA PHE A 188 -12.86 -4.63 8.58
C PHE A 188 -13.28 -3.90 9.86
N LEU A 189 -14.39 -3.16 9.83
CA LEU A 189 -14.93 -2.48 11.02
C LEU A 189 -15.39 -3.48 12.10
N ALA A 190 -16.05 -4.58 11.71
CA ALA A 190 -16.47 -5.63 12.63
C ALA A 190 -15.28 -6.31 13.32
N ASN A 191 -14.16 -6.49 12.59
CA ASN A 191 -12.93 -7.00 13.18
C ASN A 191 -12.32 -5.99 14.16
N ILE A 192 -12.29 -4.70 13.87
CA ILE A 192 -11.82 -3.69 14.85
C ILE A 192 -12.65 -3.77 16.16
N ALA A 193 -13.96 -3.95 16.05
CA ALA A 193 -14.85 -3.98 17.21
C ALA A 193 -14.72 -5.22 18.11
N SER A 194 -14.08 -6.31 17.64
CA SER A 194 -14.07 -7.62 18.30
C SER A 194 -12.67 -8.12 18.70
N ARG A 195 -11.62 -7.36 18.39
CA ARG A 195 -10.22 -7.72 18.71
C ARG A 195 -9.79 -7.06 20.00
N ASP A 196 -8.93 -7.75 20.75
CA ASP A 196 -8.47 -7.24 22.03
C ASP A 196 -7.28 -6.26 21.91
N ILE A 197 -6.46 -6.42 20.87
CA ILE A 197 -5.32 -5.54 20.59
C ILE A 197 -5.43 -5.04 19.16
N LEU A 198 -5.31 -3.72 18.97
CA LEU A 198 -5.10 -3.10 17.67
C LEU A 198 -3.63 -2.72 17.55
N VAL A 199 -2.98 -3.13 16.47
CA VAL A 199 -1.57 -2.80 16.21
C VAL A 199 -1.47 -1.97 14.93
N TYR A 200 -0.93 -0.77 15.05
CA TYR A 200 -0.41 0.00 13.92
C TYR A 200 1.02 -0.48 13.69
N SER A 201 1.20 -1.29 12.65
CA SER A 201 2.50 -1.89 12.29
C SER A 201 3.54 -0.83 11.91
N CYS A 202 4.82 -1.20 11.93
CA CYS A 202 5.85 -0.43 11.27
C CYS A 202 5.66 -0.46 9.73
N GLY A 203 5.99 0.64 9.08
CA GLY A 203 5.76 0.89 7.65
C GLY A 203 5.61 2.39 7.37
N SER A 204 5.50 2.77 6.10
CA SER A 204 5.32 4.17 5.73
C SER A 204 4.04 4.74 6.34
N LEU A 205 4.20 5.84 7.09
CA LEU A 205 3.12 6.42 7.88
C LEU A 205 1.96 6.84 6.98
N TRP A 206 2.25 7.70 5.99
CA TRP A 206 1.23 8.34 5.18
C TRP A 206 0.68 7.43 4.10
N THR A 207 1.48 6.53 3.54
CA THR A 207 1.01 5.67 2.43
C THR A 207 0.61 4.26 2.80
N SER A 208 0.86 3.81 4.04
CA SER A 208 0.43 2.47 4.49
C SER A 208 -0.54 2.53 5.68
N ILE A 209 -0.21 3.30 6.73
CA ILE A 209 -1.01 3.34 7.96
C ILE A 209 -2.20 4.30 7.80
N ILE A 210 -1.92 5.57 7.49
CA ILE A 210 -2.93 6.63 7.37
C ILE A 210 -4.07 6.30 6.40
N PRO A 211 -3.88 5.65 5.23
CA PRO A 211 -4.99 5.33 4.33
C PRO A 211 -5.98 4.36 4.99
N CYS A 212 -5.52 3.45 5.84
CA CYS A 212 -6.39 2.55 6.60
C CYS A 212 -7.23 3.29 7.66
N LEU A 213 -6.86 4.53 8.01
CA LEU A 213 -7.44 5.34 9.08
C LEU A 213 -8.28 6.50 8.54
N ALA A 214 -7.93 7.05 7.38
CA ALA A 214 -8.57 8.18 6.70
C ALA A 214 -9.90 7.78 6.02
N MET A 215 -10.77 7.09 6.75
CA MET A 215 -12.05 6.62 6.26
C MET A 215 -13.15 6.81 7.28
N LYS A 216 -14.37 6.95 6.77
CA LYS A 216 -15.56 7.17 7.60
C LYS A 216 -15.80 6.01 8.56
N GLY A 217 -15.98 6.33 9.84
CA GLY A 217 -16.34 5.37 10.88
C GLY A 217 -15.16 4.66 11.55
N VAL A 218 -13.96 4.65 10.95
CA VAL A 218 -12.79 3.98 11.55
C VAL A 218 -12.43 4.58 12.90
N ALA A 219 -12.39 5.92 12.99
CA ALA A 219 -12.12 6.61 14.24
C ALA A 219 -13.11 6.23 15.35
N LEU A 220 -14.41 6.25 15.05
CA LEU A 220 -15.44 5.84 15.99
C LEU A 220 -15.26 4.38 16.41
N SER A 221 -15.00 3.48 15.46
CA SER A 221 -14.80 2.05 15.71
C SER A 221 -13.59 1.77 16.59
N ILE A 222 -12.48 2.51 16.43
CA ILE A 222 -11.29 2.35 17.28
C ILE A 222 -11.53 2.97 18.66
N ALA A 223 -12.01 4.21 18.71
CA ALA A 223 -12.14 4.96 19.96
C ALA A 223 -13.16 4.34 20.92
N LYS A 224 -14.30 3.87 20.39
CA LYS A 224 -15.39 3.27 21.17
C LYS A 224 -15.47 1.75 21.06
N SER A 225 -14.42 1.07 20.59
CA SER A 225 -14.40 -0.39 20.58
C SER A 225 -14.61 -0.93 22.00
N PRO A 226 -15.58 -1.84 22.22
CA PRO A 226 -15.81 -2.43 23.53
C PRO A 226 -14.77 -3.49 23.90
N SER A 227 -14.05 -4.04 22.91
CA SER A 227 -13.14 -5.16 23.09
C SER A 227 -11.67 -4.76 23.09
N ILE A 228 -11.28 -3.68 22.38
CA ILE A 228 -9.88 -3.28 22.29
C ILE A 228 -9.40 -2.76 23.65
N ARG A 229 -8.48 -3.51 24.26
CA ARG A 229 -7.80 -3.18 25.52
C ARG A 229 -6.51 -2.39 25.32
N ALA A 230 -5.83 -2.62 24.20
CA ALA A 230 -4.59 -1.92 23.84
C ALA A 230 -4.54 -1.52 22.36
N LYS A 231 -4.04 -0.33 22.10
CA LYS A 231 -3.87 0.27 20.76
C LYS A 231 -2.41 0.66 20.61
N VAL A 232 -1.65 -0.19 19.93
CA VAL A 232 -0.19 -0.16 19.94
C VAL A 232 0.35 0.41 18.64
N LEU A 233 1.15 1.45 18.73
CA LEU A 233 1.94 1.95 17.60
C LEU A 233 3.35 1.35 17.65
N LEU A 234 3.71 0.57 16.62
CA LEU A 234 5.09 0.13 16.41
C LEU A 234 5.83 1.23 15.64
N LEU A 235 6.77 1.89 16.30
CA LEU A 235 7.51 3.01 15.70
C LEU A 235 8.53 2.53 14.67
N ASN A 236 8.62 3.23 13.53
CA ASN A 236 9.68 2.96 12.57
C ASN A 236 11.07 3.17 13.17
N GLY A 237 12.04 2.34 12.75
CA GLY A 237 13.43 2.46 13.20
C GLY A 237 14.15 3.69 12.62
N GLU A 238 13.69 4.20 11.50
CA GLU A 238 14.18 5.41 10.84
C GLU A 238 13.04 6.09 10.08
N ASN A 239 13.18 7.39 9.82
CA ASN A 239 12.25 8.12 8.97
C ASN A 239 12.48 7.77 7.49
N ASP A 240 11.42 7.94 6.71
CA ASP A 240 11.43 7.86 5.26
C ASP A 240 11.14 9.24 4.65
N ARG A 241 11.03 9.30 3.32
CA ARG A 241 10.71 10.52 2.56
C ARG A 241 9.49 11.26 3.09
N GLU A 242 8.47 10.52 3.55
CA GLU A 242 7.19 11.06 4.01
C GLU A 242 7.28 11.67 5.41
N THR A 243 8.29 11.26 6.18
CA THR A 243 8.42 11.52 7.61
C THR A 243 9.75 12.15 7.98
N GLU A 244 10.44 12.77 7.03
CA GLU A 244 11.72 13.45 7.29
C GLU A 244 11.59 14.45 8.44
N GLY A 245 12.52 14.37 9.40
CA GLY A 245 12.49 15.20 10.61
C GLY A 245 11.33 14.93 11.58
N TYR A 246 10.55 13.85 11.41
CA TYR A 246 9.51 13.49 12.37
C TYR A 246 10.11 12.98 13.68
N THR A 247 9.53 13.40 14.80
CA THR A 247 9.66 12.74 16.11
C THR A 247 8.56 11.68 16.30
N ALA A 248 8.72 10.77 17.24
CA ALA A 248 7.67 9.80 17.57
C ALA A 248 6.34 10.47 18.00
N ALA A 249 6.41 11.66 18.62
CA ALA A 249 5.23 12.45 18.94
C ALA A 249 4.54 13.00 17.68
N ASP A 250 5.28 13.26 16.60
CA ASP A 250 4.72 13.69 15.30
C ASP A 250 3.93 12.54 14.65
N TYR A 251 4.45 11.30 14.69
CA TYR A 251 3.72 10.11 14.23
C TYR A 251 2.37 9.97 14.96
N ILE A 252 2.38 10.08 16.29
CA ILE A 252 1.16 10.03 17.11
C ILE A 252 0.21 11.16 16.71
N ARG A 253 0.71 12.39 16.55
CA ARG A 253 -0.11 13.54 16.16
C ARG A 253 -0.74 13.35 14.78
N ALA A 254 0.00 12.88 13.78
CA ALA A 254 -0.53 12.61 12.44
C ALA A 254 -1.68 11.58 12.46
N ILE A 255 -1.53 10.49 13.20
CA ILE A 255 -2.57 9.47 13.36
C ILE A 255 -3.82 10.06 14.06
N VAL A 256 -3.61 10.76 15.18
CA VAL A 256 -4.70 11.33 15.98
C VAL A 256 -5.44 12.41 15.19
N GLN A 257 -4.72 13.28 14.48
CA GLN A 257 -5.30 14.32 13.62
C GLN A 257 -6.11 13.71 12.48
N THR A 258 -5.57 12.67 11.81
CA THR A 258 -6.29 11.96 10.75
C THR A 258 -7.59 11.36 11.27
N LEU A 259 -7.55 10.65 12.41
CA LEU A 259 -8.73 10.00 12.98
C LEU A 259 -9.75 11.01 13.53
N ASN A 260 -9.30 12.16 14.05
CA ASN A 260 -10.18 13.24 14.50
C ASN A 260 -10.60 14.20 13.36
N ASN A 261 -10.15 13.97 12.13
CA ASN A 261 -10.52 14.85 11.02
C ASN A 261 -12.00 14.65 10.67
N ASN A 262 -12.80 15.67 10.97
CA ASN A 262 -14.25 15.66 10.81
C ASN A 262 -14.71 15.84 9.36
N ASN A 263 -13.80 15.96 8.40
CA ASN A 263 -14.15 16.06 6.97
C ASN A 263 -14.90 14.81 6.45
N HIS A 264 -14.92 13.72 7.20
CA HIS A 264 -15.72 12.52 6.89
C HIS A 264 -17.15 12.54 7.47
N SER A 265 -17.54 13.60 8.18
CA SER A 265 -18.69 13.63 9.09
C SER A 265 -19.82 14.60 8.73
N THR A 266 -19.84 15.23 7.55
CA THR A 266 -20.98 16.11 7.20
C THR A 266 -22.03 15.39 6.34
N PRO A 267 -23.14 14.88 6.92
CA PRO A 267 -24.37 14.78 6.16
C PRO A 267 -24.90 16.19 5.91
N VAL A 268 -25.20 16.52 4.66
CA VAL A 268 -25.78 17.81 4.24
C VAL A 268 -27.16 18.05 4.89
N TYR A 269 -27.81 17.01 5.45
CA TYR A 269 -29.05 17.11 6.21
C TYR A 269 -29.09 16.07 7.35
N GLY A 270 -29.11 16.52 8.61
CA GLY A 270 -29.32 15.67 9.78
C GLY A 270 -28.86 16.32 11.10
N LEU A 271 -29.68 16.23 12.15
CA LEU A 271 -29.42 16.70 13.53
C LEU A 271 -28.36 15.85 14.28
N GLY A 272 -27.31 15.40 13.59
CA GLY A 272 -26.30 14.46 14.11
C GLY A 272 -24.86 15.00 14.15
N GLY A 273 -24.67 16.32 14.04
CA GLY A 273 -23.37 16.99 13.90
C GLY A 273 -22.55 17.13 15.20
N ALA A 274 -22.52 16.11 16.06
CA ALA A 274 -21.60 16.14 17.19
C ALA A 274 -20.17 15.85 16.69
N ASN A 275 -19.40 16.90 16.39
CA ASN A 275 -17.95 16.82 16.20
C ASN A 275 -17.33 16.26 17.48
N THR A 276 -17.13 14.95 17.51
CA THR A 276 -16.55 14.27 18.66
C THR A 276 -15.06 14.16 18.43
N THR A 277 -14.29 15.05 19.05
CA THR A 277 -12.84 14.92 19.11
C THR A 277 -12.47 14.00 20.27
N TYR A 278 -11.72 12.95 19.96
CA TYR A 278 -11.25 12.00 20.97
C TYR A 278 -9.82 12.34 21.43
N PRO A 279 -9.47 12.07 22.70
CA PRO A 279 -8.11 12.24 23.18
C PRO A 279 -7.16 11.22 22.50
N THR A 280 -5.86 11.51 22.51
CA THR A 280 -4.83 10.61 21.95
C THR A 280 -4.94 9.18 22.46
N SER A 281 -5.19 9.01 23.77
CA SER A 281 -5.34 7.69 24.41
C SER A 281 -6.52 6.86 23.88
N ALA A 282 -7.50 7.50 23.22
CA ALA A 282 -8.58 6.79 22.55
C ALA A 282 -8.11 6.11 21.25
N PHE A 283 -6.98 6.52 20.68
CA PHE A 283 -6.45 5.93 19.44
C PHE A 283 -5.15 5.18 19.66
N ILE A 284 -4.28 5.63 20.56
CA ILE A 284 -2.99 5.00 20.83
C ILE A 284 -2.80 4.95 22.34
N THR A 285 -2.62 3.75 22.90
CA THR A 285 -2.36 3.53 24.33
C THR A 285 -0.89 3.27 24.61
N ASP A 286 -0.19 2.64 23.68
CA ASP A 286 1.21 2.23 23.83
C ASP A 286 1.99 2.56 22.56
N LEU A 287 3.16 3.17 22.74
CA LEU A 287 4.19 3.33 21.73
C LEU A 287 5.29 2.31 22.02
N VAL A 288 5.51 1.40 21.08
CA VAL A 288 6.58 0.39 21.14
C VAL A 288 7.67 0.79 20.15
N TYR A 289 8.91 0.87 20.62
CA TYR A 289 10.06 1.20 19.80
C TYR A 289 11.27 0.36 20.16
N LEU A 290 12.18 0.21 19.19
CA LEU A 290 13.43 -0.52 19.39
C LEU A 290 14.52 0.41 19.88
N LYS A 291 15.37 -0.13 20.75
CA LYS A 291 16.58 0.55 21.22
C LYS A 291 17.48 0.89 20.05
N GLY A 292 17.97 2.13 20.02
CA GLY A 292 18.80 2.63 18.92
C GLY A 292 18.01 3.05 17.67
N THR A 293 16.69 3.21 17.78
CA THR A 293 15.91 3.89 16.72
C THR A 293 16.49 5.28 16.43
N LYS A 294 16.52 5.64 15.14
CA LYS A 294 16.95 6.96 14.68
C LYS A 294 15.84 8.00 14.81
N VAL A 295 14.58 7.58 14.98
CA VAL A 295 13.44 8.48 15.18
C VAL A 295 13.48 9.01 16.62
N PRO A 296 13.55 10.33 16.85
CA PRO A 296 13.62 10.87 18.21
C PRO A 296 12.38 10.53 19.04
N VAL A 297 12.60 9.99 20.25
CA VAL A 297 11.53 9.62 21.20
C VAL A 297 11.65 10.46 22.48
N ASP A 298 10.77 11.46 22.63
CA ASP A 298 10.60 12.17 23.89
C ASP A 298 9.55 11.46 24.75
N VAL A 299 10.03 10.57 25.63
CA VAL A 299 9.17 9.79 26.53
C VAL A 299 8.30 10.67 27.42
N LYS A 300 8.79 11.83 27.87
CA LYS A 300 8.03 12.72 28.75
C LYS A 300 6.88 13.36 27.98
N GLN A 301 7.16 13.90 26.80
CA GLN A 301 6.13 14.48 25.93
C GLN A 301 5.05 13.45 25.59
N ILE A 302 5.44 12.23 25.20
CA ILE A 302 4.52 11.18 24.78
C ILE A 302 3.67 10.68 25.97
N THR A 303 4.28 10.57 27.14
CA THR A 303 3.54 10.25 28.38
C THR A 303 2.50 11.32 28.72
N LEU A 304 2.83 12.61 28.52
CA LEU A 304 1.86 13.71 28.69
C LEU A 304 0.71 13.67 27.69
N MET A 305 0.90 13.05 26.52
CA MET A 305 -0.18 12.77 25.56
C MET A 305 -1.06 11.58 25.98
N GLY A 306 -0.77 10.93 27.10
CA GLY A 306 -1.50 9.77 27.61
C GLY A 306 -1.10 8.44 26.97
N VAL A 307 0.09 8.37 26.35
CA VAL A 307 0.62 7.17 25.69
C VAL A 307 1.78 6.60 26.49
N ARG A 308 1.78 5.29 26.74
CA ARG A 308 2.89 4.60 27.42
C ARG A 308 4.00 4.29 26.43
N CYS A 309 5.23 4.63 26.78
CA CYS A 309 6.41 4.28 25.98
C CYS A 309 7.00 2.95 26.47
N ARG A 310 7.26 2.03 25.55
CA ARG A 310 7.92 0.74 25.83
C ARG A 310 9.09 0.54 24.86
N GLU A 311 10.30 0.54 25.40
CA GLU A 311 11.52 0.27 24.67
C GLU A 311 11.86 -1.22 24.73
N PHE A 312 12.23 -1.81 23.58
CA PHE A 312 12.69 -3.20 23.52
C PHE A 312 14.06 -3.28 22.86
N ASP A 313 14.88 -4.22 23.32
CA ASP A 313 16.09 -4.60 22.60
C ASP A 313 15.71 -5.32 21.29
N GLY A 314 16.47 -5.05 20.23
CA GLY A 314 16.23 -5.63 18.91
C GLY A 314 17.26 -5.19 17.88
N GLY A 315 17.12 -5.69 16.66
CA GLY A 315 17.92 -5.23 15.51
C GLY A 315 17.44 -3.87 14.99
N SER A 316 17.86 -3.52 13.77
CA SER A 316 17.40 -2.29 13.09
C SER A 316 15.92 -2.30 12.69
N ARG A 317 15.25 -3.46 12.80
CA ARG A 317 13.83 -3.66 12.49
C ARG A 317 13.21 -4.66 13.45
N PHE A 318 11.89 -4.57 13.58
CA PHE A 318 11.11 -5.55 14.29
C PHE A 318 11.20 -6.92 13.62
N ASP A 319 11.58 -7.93 14.38
CA ASP A 319 11.39 -9.33 14.02
C ASP A 319 10.17 -9.91 14.76
N ALA A 320 9.75 -11.11 14.34
CA ALA A 320 8.56 -11.76 14.89
C ALA A 320 8.70 -12.06 16.40
N ALA A 321 9.90 -12.36 16.89
CA ALA A 321 10.13 -12.68 18.29
C ALA A 321 10.03 -11.42 19.16
N THR A 322 10.64 -10.31 18.74
CA THR A 322 10.54 -9.02 19.44
C THR A 322 9.10 -8.50 19.45
N VAL A 323 8.36 -8.63 18.34
CA VAL A 323 6.94 -8.23 18.30
C VAL A 323 6.11 -9.10 19.23
N ALA A 324 6.30 -10.43 19.22
CA ALA A 324 5.58 -11.33 20.10
C ALA A 324 5.84 -11.02 21.59
N HIS A 325 7.10 -10.77 21.95
CA HIS A 325 7.49 -10.35 23.30
C HIS A 325 6.82 -9.03 23.69
N ALA A 326 6.89 -8.02 22.82
CA ALA A 326 6.28 -6.72 23.07
C ALA A 326 4.76 -6.81 23.24
N MET A 327 4.07 -7.58 22.39
CA MET A 327 2.62 -7.79 22.53
C MET A 327 2.28 -8.54 23.82
N GLY A 328 3.12 -9.49 24.25
CA GLY A 328 2.96 -10.18 25.54
C GLY A 328 3.00 -9.21 26.73
N GLU A 329 3.96 -8.29 26.75
CA GLU A 329 4.06 -7.28 27.82
C GLU A 329 2.94 -6.24 27.78
N VAL A 330 2.54 -5.81 26.57
CA VAL A 330 1.39 -4.92 26.40
C VAL A 330 0.13 -5.60 26.93
N TRP A 331 -0.08 -6.87 26.59
CA TRP A 331 -1.23 -7.66 27.05
C TRP A 331 -1.28 -7.78 28.57
N ALA A 332 -0.14 -8.11 29.19
CA ALA A 332 -0.04 -8.22 30.64
C ALA A 332 -0.35 -6.90 31.35
N GLY A 333 0.05 -5.76 30.76
CA GLY A 333 -0.24 -4.43 31.32
C GLY A 333 -1.63 -3.88 31.01
N ALA A 334 -2.39 -4.52 30.11
CA ALA A 334 -3.75 -4.15 29.74
C ALA A 334 -4.83 -5.03 30.38
N SER A 335 -4.41 -6.06 31.12
CA SER A 335 -5.28 -7.00 31.86
C SER A 335 -5.58 -6.54 33.28
#